data_AF-A0A520TAF3-F1
#
_entry.id   AF-A0A520TAF3-F1
#
_cell.length_a   1.000
_cell.length_b   1.000
_cell.length_c   1.000
_cell.angle_alpha   90.00
_cell.angle_beta   90.00
_cell.angle_gamma   90.00
#
_symmetry.space_group_name_H-M   'P 1'
#
loop_
_entity.id
_entity.type
_entity.pdbx_description
1 polymer ?
#
loop_
_entity_poly.entity_id
_entity_poly.type
_entity_poly.pdbx_seq_one_letter_code
_entity_poly.pdbx_strand_id
1 'polypeptide(L)'
;MSEQAEIKGQFFVDAAQRLEKQGKKLTINSVCVEAGKTAGSFREDRFPEAFAQVTYLIEKQGKHKVALSNLKEEKEKVVSAKQELETLLTNVQSENLSLQAHILTLLSNERYSKSKLQEVEESRDRYKSEAEKLRQEVVRLKSQLDKWVPQGAVVKLFDDA
;
A
#
# COMPACT_ATOMS: atom_id res chain seq x y z
N MET A 1 59.26 -33.10 -8.67
CA MET A 1 59.29 -31.93 -7.77
C MET A 1 59.42 -30.72 -8.68
N SER A 2 58.31 -30.03 -9.01
CA SER A 2 58.36 -28.88 -9.91
C SER A 2 58.88 -27.66 -9.15
N GLU A 3 60.08 -27.18 -9.49
CA GLU A 3 60.54 -25.84 -9.09
C GLU A 3 59.51 -24.82 -9.60
N GLN A 4 58.76 -24.22 -8.70
CA GLN A 4 58.07 -22.97 -9.00
C GLN A 4 59.17 -21.94 -9.26
N ALA A 5 59.33 -21.52 -10.52
CA ALA A 5 60.23 -20.43 -10.87
C ALA A 5 59.90 -19.22 -9.99
N GLU A 6 60.84 -18.86 -9.11
CA GLU A 6 60.64 -17.78 -8.15
C GLU A 6 60.59 -16.46 -8.93
N ILE A 7 59.41 -15.83 -8.96
CA ILE A 7 59.21 -14.59 -9.71
C ILE A 7 60.16 -13.53 -9.15
N LYS A 8 60.99 -12.96 -10.02
CA LYS A 8 61.89 -11.88 -9.62
C LYS A 8 61.05 -10.68 -9.16
N GLY A 9 61.16 -10.33 -7.88
CA GLY A 9 60.34 -9.28 -7.26
C GLY A 9 59.12 -9.76 -6.48
N GLN A 10 59.03 -11.07 -6.17
CA GLN A 10 57.93 -11.66 -5.39
C GLN A 10 57.61 -10.91 -4.09
N PHE A 11 58.62 -10.37 -3.40
CA PHE A 11 58.43 -9.58 -2.19
C PHE A 11 57.54 -8.34 -2.38
N PHE A 12 57.46 -7.75 -3.59
CA PHE A 12 56.52 -6.68 -3.91
C PHE A 12 55.08 -7.21 -4.09
N VAL A 13 54.94 -8.38 -4.69
CA VAL A 13 53.63 -9.06 -4.83
C VAL A 13 53.09 -9.41 -3.44
N ASP A 14 53.92 -9.99 -2.58
CA ASP A 14 53.52 -10.36 -1.22
C ASP A 14 53.15 -9.11 -0.40
N ALA A 15 53.90 -8.01 -0.57
CA ALA A 15 53.58 -6.73 0.05
C ALA A 15 52.22 -6.18 -0.43
N ALA A 16 51.94 -6.25 -1.73
CA ALA A 16 50.64 -5.88 -2.28
C ALA A 16 49.50 -6.74 -1.70
N GLN A 17 49.68 -8.06 -1.63
CA GLN A 17 48.69 -8.97 -1.03
C GLN A 17 48.47 -8.69 0.47
N ARG A 18 49.53 -8.34 1.22
CA ARG A 18 49.40 -7.90 2.62
C ARG A 18 48.57 -6.62 2.72
N LEU A 19 48.83 -5.61 1.88
CA LEU A 19 48.04 -4.38 1.85
C LEU A 19 46.58 -4.64 1.47
N GLU A 20 46.32 -5.52 0.50
CA GLU A 20 44.97 -5.93 0.10
C GLU A 20 44.22 -6.56 1.27
N LYS A 21 44.84 -7.51 1.98
CA LYS A 21 44.26 -8.17 3.17
C LYS A 21 44.01 -7.18 4.32
N GLN A 22 44.86 -6.18 4.47
CA GLN A 22 44.67 -5.11 5.46
C GLN A 22 43.62 -4.08 5.05
N GLY A 23 43.04 -4.18 3.84
CA GLY A 23 42.10 -3.20 3.30
C GLY A 23 42.73 -1.82 3.04
N LYS A 24 44.07 -1.74 2.96
CA LYS A 24 44.80 -0.49 2.72
C LYS A 24 44.82 -0.15 1.23
N LYS A 25 45.00 1.13 0.93
CA LYS A 25 45.11 1.62 -0.46
C LYS A 25 46.35 1.02 -1.14
N LEU A 26 46.12 0.30 -2.23
CA LEU A 26 47.15 -0.21 -3.10
C LEU A 26 47.61 0.88 -4.07
N THR A 27 48.90 1.18 -4.00
CA THR A 27 49.62 2.05 -4.94
C THR A 27 51.02 1.49 -5.08
N ILE A 28 51.71 1.78 -6.19
CA ILE A 28 53.11 1.37 -6.38
C ILE A 28 53.99 1.82 -5.19
N ASN A 29 53.76 3.03 -4.68
CA ASN A 29 54.50 3.56 -3.53
C ASN A 29 54.18 2.84 -2.22
N SER A 30 52.90 2.57 -1.91
CA SER A 30 52.55 1.83 -0.68
C SER A 30 53.10 0.41 -0.71
N VAL A 31 53.13 -0.22 -1.88
CA VAL A 31 53.75 -1.54 -2.07
C VAL A 31 55.25 -1.50 -1.84
N CYS A 32 55.96 -0.47 -2.33
CA CYS A 32 57.39 -0.30 -2.03
C CYS A 32 57.66 -0.18 -0.53
N VAL A 33 56.86 0.64 0.17
CA VAL A 33 57.01 0.87 1.61
C VAL A 33 56.72 -0.40 2.40
N GLU A 34 55.64 -1.11 2.10
CA GLU A 34 55.27 -2.37 2.77
C GLU A 34 56.29 -3.50 2.48
N ALA A 35 56.99 -3.42 1.36
CA ALA A 35 58.11 -4.31 1.02
C ALA A 35 59.43 -3.93 1.71
N GLY A 36 59.47 -2.84 2.50
CA GLY A 36 60.69 -2.34 3.13
C GLY A 36 61.69 -1.74 2.14
N LYS A 37 61.21 -1.24 1.00
CA LYS A 37 62.03 -0.64 -0.07
C LYS A 37 61.75 0.86 -0.20
N THR A 38 62.68 1.57 -0.81
CA THR A 38 62.51 3.00 -1.13
C THR A 38 61.44 3.19 -2.20
N ALA A 39 60.73 4.32 -2.15
CA ALA A 39 59.78 4.69 -3.19
C ALA A 39 60.50 4.78 -4.56
N GLY A 40 59.89 4.23 -5.62
CA GLY A 40 60.49 4.19 -6.97
C GLY A 40 61.51 3.08 -7.21
N SER A 41 61.74 2.20 -6.22
CA SER A 41 62.54 0.98 -6.39
C SER A 41 61.80 -0.11 -7.17
N PHE A 42 60.47 -0.10 -7.13
CA PHE A 42 59.63 -0.98 -7.93
C PHE A 42 59.38 -0.37 -9.31
N ARG A 43 59.97 -0.97 -10.34
CA ARG A 43 59.89 -0.52 -11.73
C ARG A 43 59.62 -1.69 -12.66
N GLU A 44 58.85 -1.44 -13.71
CA GLU A 44 58.42 -2.42 -14.70
C GLU A 44 59.60 -3.03 -15.46
N ASP A 45 60.59 -2.23 -15.85
CA ASP A 45 61.82 -2.67 -16.53
C ASP A 45 62.64 -3.68 -15.72
N ARG A 46 62.61 -3.58 -14.39
CA ARG A 46 63.37 -4.46 -13.48
C ARG A 46 62.60 -5.68 -13.01
N PHE A 47 61.28 -5.57 -12.92
CA PHE A 47 60.39 -6.57 -12.34
C PHE A 47 59.08 -6.70 -13.14
N PRO A 48 59.11 -7.05 -14.44
CA PRO A 48 57.95 -6.95 -15.31
C PRO A 48 56.77 -7.82 -14.84
N GLU A 49 57.03 -9.06 -14.43
CA GLU A 49 56.00 -10.00 -13.97
C GLU A 49 55.36 -9.54 -12.66
N ALA A 50 56.17 -9.15 -11.67
CA ALA A 50 55.67 -8.64 -10.40
C ALA A 50 54.89 -7.32 -10.59
N PHE A 51 55.38 -6.45 -11.48
CA PHE A 51 54.73 -5.17 -11.80
C PHE A 51 53.35 -5.38 -12.43
N ALA A 52 53.22 -6.32 -13.38
CA ALA A 52 51.95 -6.69 -13.97
C ALA A 52 50.96 -7.21 -12.91
N GLN A 53 51.40 -8.10 -12.01
CA GLN A 53 50.54 -8.64 -10.95
C GLN A 53 50.09 -7.56 -9.96
N VAL A 54 50.99 -6.70 -9.50
CA VAL A 54 50.63 -5.62 -8.56
C VAL A 54 49.70 -4.61 -9.22
N THR A 55 49.93 -4.27 -10.49
CA THR A 55 49.06 -3.37 -11.26
C THR A 55 47.67 -3.96 -11.39
N TYR A 56 47.56 -5.26 -11.69
CA TYR A 56 46.28 -5.97 -11.71
C TYR A 56 45.54 -5.88 -10.36
N LEU A 57 46.25 -6.07 -9.24
CA LEU A 57 45.66 -5.93 -7.90
C LEU A 57 45.17 -4.50 -7.61
N ILE A 58 45.94 -3.48 -8.02
CA ILE A 58 45.56 -2.06 -7.90
C ILE A 58 44.26 -1.80 -8.68
N GLU A 59 44.20 -2.24 -9.94
CA GLU A 59 43.02 -2.06 -10.79
C GLU A 59 41.80 -2.77 -10.22
N LYS A 60 41.98 -4.01 -9.75
CA LYS A 60 40.93 -4.80 -9.10
C LYS A 60 40.39 -4.08 -7.86
N GLN A 61 41.25 -3.56 -6.99
CA GLN A 61 40.82 -2.78 -5.83
C GLN A 61 40.04 -1.52 -6.24
N GLY A 62 40.48 -0.83 -7.30
CA GLY A 62 39.77 0.32 -7.87
C GLY A 62 38.35 -0.04 -8.32
N LYS A 63 38.20 -1.10 -9.12
CA LYS A 63 36.90 -1.61 -9.60
C LYS A 63 35.98 -2.00 -8.43
N HIS A 64 36.51 -2.71 -7.43
CA HIS A 64 35.75 -3.10 -6.25
C HIS A 64 35.26 -1.89 -5.45
N LYS A 65 36.08 -0.84 -5.31
CA LYS A 65 35.68 0.39 -4.60
C LYS A 65 34.52 1.10 -5.30
N VAL A 66 34.56 1.19 -6.63
CA VAL A 66 33.46 1.76 -7.43
C VAL A 66 32.20 0.91 -7.29
N ALA A 67 32.31 -0.41 -7.45
CA ALA A 67 31.19 -1.32 -7.28
C ALA A 67 30.54 -1.22 -5.89
N LEU A 68 31.36 -1.11 -4.84
CA LEU A 68 30.88 -0.93 -3.47
C LEU A 68 30.16 0.42 -3.28
N SER A 69 30.65 1.49 -3.91
CA SER A 69 29.98 2.81 -3.90
C SER A 69 28.60 2.70 -4.54
N ASN A 70 28.53 2.15 -5.75
CA ASN A 70 27.28 1.99 -6.48
C ASN A 70 26.28 1.11 -5.70
N LEU A 71 26.76 0.04 -5.05
CA LEU A 71 25.92 -0.84 -4.25
C LEU A 71 25.37 -0.15 -2.99
N LYS A 72 26.14 0.76 -2.38
CA LYS A 72 25.64 1.59 -1.27
C LYS A 72 24.56 2.56 -1.72
N GLU A 73 24.79 3.26 -2.84
CA GLU A 73 23.79 4.16 -3.42
C GLU A 73 22.51 3.42 -3.78
N GLU A 74 22.62 2.24 -4.40
CA GLU A 74 21.44 1.44 -4.76
C GLU A 74 20.71 0.91 -3.51
N LYS A 75 21.46 0.52 -2.47
CA LYS A 75 20.87 0.15 -1.18
C LYS A 75 20.09 1.31 -0.57
N GLU A 76 20.61 2.54 -0.63
CA GLU A 76 19.92 3.73 -0.12
C GLU A 76 18.61 3.99 -0.89
N LYS A 77 18.62 3.86 -2.22
CA LYS A 77 17.39 3.96 -3.03
C LYS A 77 16.36 2.90 -2.65
N VAL A 78 16.78 1.65 -2.47
CA VAL A 78 15.88 0.56 -2.05
C VAL A 78 15.29 0.81 -0.66
N VAL A 79 16.09 1.34 0.27
CA VAL A 79 15.60 1.71 1.61
C VAL A 79 14.58 2.84 1.53
N SER A 80 14.83 3.87 0.71
CA SER A 80 13.87 4.96 0.50
C SER A 80 12.56 4.45 -0.11
N ALA A 81 12.63 3.67 -1.18
CA ALA A 81 11.46 3.08 -1.83
C ALA A 81 10.66 2.19 -0.88
N LYS A 82 11.34 1.45 0.01
CA LYS A 82 10.68 0.66 1.06
C LYS A 82 9.91 1.54 2.04
N GLN A 83 10.50 2.64 2.50
CA GLN A 83 9.83 3.57 3.43
C GLN A 83 8.61 4.23 2.80
N GLU A 84 8.69 4.60 1.52
CA GLU A 84 7.55 5.12 0.76
C GLU A 84 6.42 4.08 0.66
N LEU A 85 6.75 2.82 0.34
CA LEU A 85 5.78 1.73 0.29
C LEU A 85 5.12 1.45 1.65
N GLU A 86 5.89 1.47 2.75
CA GLU A 86 5.36 1.31 4.11
C GLU A 86 4.39 2.44 4.49
N THR A 87 4.69 3.67 4.05
CA THR A 87 3.81 4.83 4.25
C THR A 87 2.50 4.67 3.45
N LEU A 88 2.61 4.30 2.17
CA LEU A 88 1.44 4.07 1.31
C LEU A 88 0.57 2.93 1.85
N LEU A 89 1.17 1.84 2.34
CA LEU A 89 0.44 0.73 2.93
C LEU A 89 -0.36 1.17 4.15
N THR A 90 0.24 1.98 5.02
CA THR A 90 -0.43 2.53 6.21
C THR A 90 -1.62 3.40 5.82
N ASN A 91 -1.47 4.25 4.80
CA ASN A 91 -2.54 5.11 4.29
C ASN A 91 -3.70 4.28 3.74
N VAL A 92 -3.42 3.27 2.90
CA VAL A 92 -4.42 2.37 2.33
C VAL A 92 -5.17 1.60 3.43
N GLN A 93 -4.46 1.14 4.46
CA GLN A 93 -5.09 0.46 5.60
C GLN A 93 -6.04 1.39 6.36
N SER A 94 -5.64 2.64 6.59
CA SER A 94 -6.48 3.64 7.25
C SER A 94 -7.74 3.97 6.44
N GLU A 95 -7.59 4.21 5.14
CA GLU A 95 -8.72 4.46 4.24
C GLU A 95 -9.67 3.25 4.18
N ASN A 96 -9.14 2.04 4.11
CA ASN A 96 -9.96 0.82 4.11
C ASN A 96 -10.78 0.69 5.41
N LEU A 97 -10.19 0.95 6.57
CA LEU A 97 -10.92 0.97 7.84
C LEU A 97 -12.04 2.02 7.86
N SER A 98 -11.77 3.22 7.33
CA SER A 98 -12.77 4.28 7.20
C SER A 98 -13.94 3.87 6.30
N LEU A 99 -13.63 3.28 5.13
CA LEU A 99 -14.63 2.78 4.19
C LEU A 99 -15.47 1.65 4.81
N GLN A 100 -14.85 0.72 5.54
CA GLN A 100 -15.57 -0.33 6.26
C GLN A 100 -16.53 0.24 7.29
N ALA A 101 -16.11 1.25 8.07
CA ALA A 101 -16.98 1.92 9.02
C ALA A 101 -18.17 2.60 8.30
N HIS A 102 -17.91 3.27 7.17
CA HIS A 102 -18.96 3.90 6.39
C HIS A 102 -19.97 2.89 5.82
N ILE A 103 -19.50 1.75 5.32
CA ILE A 103 -20.35 0.66 4.84
C ILE A 103 -21.26 0.15 5.97
N LEU A 104 -20.73 -0.04 7.18
CA LEU A 104 -21.54 -0.47 8.33
C LEU A 104 -22.63 0.54 8.69
N THR A 105 -22.31 1.84 8.64
CA THR A 105 -23.32 2.91 8.85
C THR A 105 -24.40 2.86 7.77
N LEU A 106 -24.03 2.73 6.50
CA LEU A 106 -24.99 2.64 5.40
C LEU A 106 -25.90 1.41 5.53
N LEU A 107 -25.35 0.25 5.88
CA LEU A 107 -26.14 -0.97 6.12
C LEU A 107 -27.12 -0.82 7.29
N SER A 108 -26.71 -0.12 8.36
CA SER A 108 -27.60 0.19 9.48
C SER A 108 -28.77 1.08 9.04
N ASN A 109 -28.46 2.14 8.29
CA ASN A 109 -29.47 3.07 7.77
C ASN A 109 -30.43 2.39 6.80
N GLU A 110 -29.94 1.49 5.95
CA GLU A 110 -30.77 0.70 5.03
C GLU A 110 -31.75 -0.19 5.80
N ARG A 111 -31.28 -0.90 6.84
CA ARG A 111 -32.13 -1.73 7.71
C ARG A 111 -33.20 -0.90 8.41
N TYR A 112 -32.82 0.25 8.96
CA TYR A 112 -33.76 1.17 9.60
C TYR A 112 -34.83 1.66 8.61
N SER A 113 -34.41 2.06 7.41
CA SER A 113 -35.31 2.55 6.37
C SER A 113 -36.28 1.47 5.89
N LYS A 114 -35.80 0.22 5.75
CA LYS A 114 -36.65 -0.95 5.43
C LYS A 114 -37.70 -1.20 6.53
N SER A 115 -37.30 -1.15 7.79
CA SER A 115 -38.24 -1.27 8.92
C SER A 115 -39.31 -0.19 8.90
N LYS A 116 -38.91 1.06 8.64
CA LYS A 116 -39.85 2.19 8.58
C LYS A 116 -40.79 2.10 7.39
N LEU A 117 -40.31 1.63 6.25
CA LEU A 117 -41.17 1.38 5.09
C LEU A 117 -42.25 0.36 5.44
N GLN A 118 -41.89 -0.74 6.11
CA GLN A 118 -42.85 -1.76 6.53
C GLN A 118 -43.91 -1.19 7.49
N GLU A 119 -43.52 -0.40 8.50
CA GLU A 119 -44.47 0.26 9.40
C GLU A 119 -45.47 1.16 8.66
N VAL A 120 -44.99 1.87 7.63
CA VAL A 120 -45.83 2.73 6.78
C VAL A 120 -46.78 1.90 5.93
N GLU A 121 -46.31 0.79 5.36
CA GLU A 121 -47.15 -0.12 4.58
C GLU A 121 -48.25 -0.76 5.43
N GLU A 122 -47.92 -1.22 6.63
CA GLU A 122 -48.90 -1.75 7.59
C GLU A 122 -49.94 -0.68 7.99
N SER A 123 -49.48 0.56 8.23
CA SER A 123 -50.38 1.67 8.56
C SER A 123 -51.30 2.02 7.41
N ARG A 124 -50.76 2.06 6.17
CA ARG A 124 -51.55 2.27 4.95
C ARG A 124 -52.64 1.21 4.81
N ASP A 125 -52.30 -0.05 5.05
CA ASP A 125 -53.25 -1.16 4.89
C ASP A 125 -54.34 -1.14 5.97
N ARG A 126 -53.99 -0.74 7.20
CA ARG A 126 -54.98 -0.44 8.26
C ARG A 126 -55.95 0.67 7.85
N TYR A 127 -55.44 1.81 7.37
CA TYR A 127 -56.29 2.93 6.95
C TYR A 127 -57.18 2.57 5.75
N LYS A 128 -56.67 1.79 4.79
CA LYS A 128 -57.49 1.28 3.68
C LYS A 128 -58.66 0.42 4.18
N SER A 129 -58.40 -0.48 5.14
CA SER A 129 -59.44 -1.32 5.73
C SER A 129 -60.48 -0.49 6.49
N GLU A 130 -60.05 0.49 7.28
CA GLU A 130 -60.94 1.37 8.04
C GLU A 130 -61.80 2.25 7.12
N ALA A 131 -61.20 2.84 6.08
CA ALA A 131 -61.92 3.60 5.07
C ALA A 131 -63.01 2.76 4.38
N GLU A 132 -62.72 1.49 4.10
CA GLU A 132 -63.70 0.57 3.50
C GLU A 132 -64.86 0.26 4.45
N LYS A 133 -64.58 0.03 5.75
CA LYS A 133 -65.63 -0.13 6.76
C LYS A 133 -66.52 1.10 6.87
N LEU A 134 -65.93 2.30 6.90
CA LEU A 134 -66.66 3.56 6.94
C LEU A 134 -67.52 3.75 5.68
N ARG A 135 -67.02 3.40 4.50
CA ARG A 135 -67.81 3.42 3.25
C ARG A 135 -69.04 2.51 3.34
N GLN A 136 -68.86 1.27 3.81
CA GLN A 136 -69.96 0.33 4.00
C GLN A 136 -71.00 0.87 4.99
N GLU A 137 -70.54 1.48 6.08
CA GLU A 137 -71.41 2.07 7.10
C GLU A 137 -72.19 3.28 6.56
N VAL A 138 -71.55 4.16 5.78
CA VAL A 138 -72.22 5.28 5.10
C VAL A 138 -73.31 4.77 4.15
N VAL A 139 -73.03 3.71 3.38
CA VAL A 139 -74.03 3.08 2.49
C VAL A 139 -75.19 2.51 3.31
N ARG A 140 -74.91 1.83 4.42
CA ARG A 140 -75.92 1.26 5.33
C ARG A 140 -76.81 2.35 5.91
N LEU A 141 -76.24 3.42 6.44
CA LEU A 141 -76.95 4.55 7.01
C LEU A 141 -77.81 5.27 5.97
N LYS A 142 -77.29 5.45 4.74
CA LYS A 142 -78.06 6.03 3.63
C LYS A 142 -79.29 5.17 3.30
N SER A 143 -79.12 3.84 3.21
CA SER A 143 -80.24 2.93 3.00
C SER A 143 -81.26 2.95 4.13
N GLN A 144 -80.83 3.14 5.39
CA GLN A 144 -81.75 3.32 6.52
C GLN A 144 -82.51 4.64 6.42
N LEU A 145 -81.84 5.74 6.07
CA LEU A 145 -82.46 7.04 5.88
C LEU A 145 -83.53 6.99 4.77
N ASP A 146 -83.22 6.35 3.63
CA ASP A 146 -84.17 6.19 2.52
C ASP A 146 -85.43 5.39 2.92
N LYS A 147 -85.33 4.51 3.93
CA LYS A 147 -86.48 3.77 4.49
C LYS A 147 -87.31 4.63 5.45
N TRP A 148 -86.66 5.51 6.21
CA TRP A 148 -87.32 6.38 7.21
C TRP A 148 -87.96 7.61 6.58
N VAL A 149 -87.35 8.12 5.52
CA VAL A 149 -87.86 9.22 4.71
C VAL A 149 -88.02 8.69 3.28
N PRO A 150 -89.07 7.90 2.99
CA PRO A 150 -89.34 7.49 1.63
C PRO A 150 -89.49 8.74 0.77
N GLN A 151 -88.86 8.75 -0.42
CA GLN A 151 -89.00 9.84 -1.38
C GLN A 151 -90.49 10.10 -1.63
N GLY A 152 -91.00 11.19 -1.05
CA GLY A 152 -92.43 11.55 -1.02
C GLY A 152 -93.03 11.85 0.37
N ALA A 153 -92.39 11.47 1.48
CA ALA A 153 -92.94 11.70 2.82
C ALA A 153 -92.79 13.15 3.36
N VAL A 154 -92.07 14.02 2.65
CA VAL A 154 -91.96 15.47 2.99
C VAL A 154 -93.10 16.29 2.35
N VAL A 155 -94.05 15.65 1.67
CA VAL A 155 -95.23 16.33 1.11
C VAL A 155 -96.45 15.93 1.94
N LYS A 156 -96.96 16.89 2.72
CA LYS A 156 -98.24 16.93 3.50
C LYS A 156 -98.11 17.21 5.00
N LEU A 157 -97.29 18.18 5.40
CA LEU A 157 -97.46 18.82 6.72
C LEU A 157 -97.79 20.32 6.64
N PHE A 158 -98.03 20.87 5.44
CA PHE A 158 -98.29 22.30 5.25
C PHE A 158 -99.46 22.66 4.30
N ASP A 159 -100.36 21.71 4.00
CA ASP A 159 -101.51 21.99 3.10
C ASP A 159 -102.88 22.10 3.82
N ASP A 160 -102.92 22.14 5.15
CA ASP A 160 -104.13 22.55 5.89
C ASP A 160 -103.81 23.82 6.70
N ALA A 161 -103.84 24.97 6.02
CA ALA A 161 -103.89 26.31 6.60
C ALA A 161 -105.03 27.11 5.97
#